data_AF-A0A1H2VJ02-F1
#
_entry.id   AF-A0A1H2VJ02-F1
#
_cell.length_a   1.000
_cell.length_b   1.000
_cell.length_c   1.000
_cell.angle_alpha   90.00
_cell.angle_beta   90.00
_cell.angle_gamma   90.00
#
_symmetry.space_group_name_H-M   'P 1'
#
loop_
_entity.id
_entity.type
_entity.pdbx_description
1 polymer ?
#
loop_
_entity_poly.entity_id
_entity_poly.type
_entity_poly.pdbx_seq_one_letter_code
_entity_poly.pdbx_strand_id
1 'polypeptide(L)'
;MRFAIPMNQADIIVLSVLSVFFILGIRIVIGFFKVESVPRKASSVNAATGGPCKVTLTIDGMMCGMCETHVKQAIRSAVPSARHITANHTKGIAAFMLNSTTSISEINEGLSNAMNPLGYRIESIQIKDSKDKNN
;
A
#
# COMPACT_ATOMS: atom_id res chain seq x y z
N MET A 1 -27.85 -24.33 -22.17
CA MET A 1 -28.49 -23.58 -23.28
C MET A 1 -27.52 -23.60 -24.47
N ARG A 2 -27.76 -24.42 -25.49
CA ARG A 2 -26.96 -24.42 -26.74
C ARG A 2 -27.55 -23.33 -27.64
N PHE A 3 -26.91 -22.17 -27.68
CA PHE A 3 -27.22 -21.17 -28.70
C PHE A 3 -26.72 -21.70 -30.04
N ALA A 4 -27.59 -22.40 -30.76
CA ALA A 4 -27.34 -22.87 -32.12
C ALA A 4 -27.66 -21.72 -33.09
N ILE A 5 -26.82 -20.68 -33.07
CA ILE A 5 -26.82 -19.61 -34.06
C ILE A 5 -25.97 -20.12 -35.23
N PRO A 6 -26.35 -19.90 -36.51
CA PRO A 6 -25.53 -20.26 -37.66
C PRO A 6 -24.23 -19.43 -37.66
N MET A 7 -23.21 -19.96 -37.00
CA MET A 7 -21.88 -19.38 -36.90
C MET A 7 -21.17 -19.54 -38.23
N ASN A 8 -21.25 -18.52 -39.08
CA ASN A 8 -20.50 -18.45 -40.31
C ASN A 8 -18.99 -18.42 -40.02
N GLN A 9 -18.17 -18.86 -40.98
CA GLN A 9 -16.71 -18.86 -40.83
C GLN A 9 -16.16 -17.47 -40.43
N ALA A 10 -16.79 -16.39 -40.91
CA ALA A 10 -16.44 -15.02 -40.55
C ALA A 10 -16.69 -14.69 -39.07
N ASP A 11 -17.78 -15.19 -38.47
CA ASP A 11 -18.13 -14.91 -37.07
C ASP A 11 -17.15 -15.59 -36.10
N ILE A 12 -16.74 -16.83 -36.43
CA ILE A 12 -15.70 -17.56 -35.69
C ILE A 12 -14.36 -16.81 -35.72
N ILE A 13 -13.96 -16.29 -36.89
CA ILE A 13 -12.72 -15.51 -37.03
C ILE A 13 -12.81 -14.24 -36.18
N VAL A 14 -13.90 -13.48 -36.26
CA VAL A 14 -14.07 -12.22 -35.51
C VAL A 14 -14.04 -12.45 -33.99
N LEU A 15 -14.72 -13.48 -33.49
CA LEU A 15 -14.68 -13.83 -32.05
C LEU A 15 -13.28 -14.25 -31.58
N SER A 16 -12.55 -15.00 -32.40
CA SER A 16 -11.18 -15.41 -32.08
C SER A 16 -10.24 -14.20 -31.98
N VAL A 17 -10.35 -13.26 -32.92
CA VAL A 17 -9.54 -12.03 -32.96
C VAL A 17 -9.88 -11.14 -31.75
N LEU A 18 -11.16 -10.91 -31.46
CA LEU A 18 -11.60 -10.13 -30.29
C LEU A 18 -11.10 -10.71 -28.97
N SER A 19 -11.16 -12.04 -28.80
CA SER A 19 -10.66 -12.72 -27.59
C SER A 19 -9.15 -12.54 -27.44
N VAL A 20 -8.38 -12.70 -28.51
CA VAL A 20 -6.92 -12.52 -28.50
C VAL A 20 -6.54 -11.08 -28.17
N PHE A 21 -7.19 -10.09 -28.80
CA PHE A 21 -6.99 -8.68 -28.48
C PHE A 21 -7.38 -8.33 -27.04
N PHE A 22 -8.45 -8.91 -26.52
CA PHE A 22 -8.88 -8.68 -25.14
C PHE A 22 -7.88 -9.28 -24.13
N ILE A 23 -7.36 -10.49 -24.39
CA ILE A 23 -6.33 -11.12 -23.57
C ILE A 23 -5.02 -10.32 -23.62
N LEU A 24 -4.60 -9.87 -24.80
CA LEU A 24 -3.43 -8.99 -24.98
C LEU A 24 -3.61 -7.66 -24.25
N GLY A 25 -4.78 -7.02 -24.38
CA GLY A 25 -5.12 -5.77 -23.72
C GLY A 25 -5.11 -5.90 -22.19
N ILE A 26 -5.75 -6.94 -21.64
CA ILE A 26 -5.72 -7.22 -20.20
C ILE A 26 -4.29 -7.49 -19.72
N ARG A 27 -3.47 -8.22 -20.48
CA ARG A 27 -2.07 -8.49 -20.11
C ARG A 27 -1.21 -7.23 -20.11
N ILE A 28 -1.43 -6.30 -21.03
CA ILE A 28 -0.75 -5.00 -21.06
C ILE A 28 -1.16 -4.15 -19.85
N VAL A 29 -2.46 -4.09 -19.52
CA VAL A 29 -2.96 -3.31 -18.38
C VAL A 29 -2.45 -3.86 -17.05
N ILE A 30 -2.49 -5.19 -16.86
CA ILE A 30 -1.93 -5.84 -15.66
C ILE A 30 -0.41 -5.65 -15.57
N GLY A 31 0.29 -5.64 -16.72
CA GLY A 31 1.73 -5.37 -16.77
C GLY A 31 2.10 -3.95 -16.33
N PHE A 32 1.24 -2.97 -16.58
CA PHE A 32 1.44 -1.58 -16.17
C PHE A 32 1.10 -1.33 -14.69
N PHE A 33 0.29 -2.20 -14.08
CA PHE A 33 -0.06 -2.16 -12.67
C PHE A 33 0.84 -3.07 -11.81
N LYS A 34 2.12 -3.18 -12.18
CA LYS A 34 3.13 -3.73 -11.30
C LYS A 34 3.53 -2.64 -10.30
N VAL A 35 2.62 -2.38 -9.35
CA VAL A 35 2.95 -1.76 -8.07
C VAL A 35 4.16 -2.52 -7.55
N GLU A 36 5.28 -1.82 -7.43
CA GLU A 36 6.52 -2.31 -6.84
C GLU A 36 6.15 -3.10 -5.58
N SER A 37 6.25 -4.42 -5.66
CA SER A 37 6.04 -5.28 -4.50
C SER A 37 7.12 -4.90 -3.52
N VAL A 38 6.76 -4.07 -2.54
CA VAL A 38 7.57 -3.78 -1.36
C VAL A 38 8.11 -5.12 -0.89
N PRO A 39 9.43 -5.28 -0.73
CA PRO A 39 10.03 -6.56 -0.40
C PRO A 39 9.36 -7.10 0.86
N ARG A 40 8.63 -8.21 0.70
CA ARG A 40 8.07 -9.00 1.80
C ARG A 40 9.24 -9.60 2.59
N LYS A 41 9.83 -8.82 3.49
CA LYS A 41 10.60 -9.39 4.58
C LYS A 41 9.58 -9.87 5.62
N ALA A 42 9.59 -11.17 5.84
CA ALA A 42 8.69 -11.89 6.72
C ALA A 42 8.51 -11.17 8.06
N SER A 43 7.24 -11.06 8.44
CA SER A 43 6.76 -10.61 9.75
C SER A 43 7.50 -11.33 10.87
N SER A 44 8.34 -10.60 11.60
CA SER A 44 8.64 -10.89 13.00
C SER A 44 8.09 -9.74 13.83
N VAL A 45 6.76 -9.70 13.96
CA VAL A 45 6.11 -8.89 15.00
C VAL A 45 6.40 -9.58 16.32
N ASN A 46 7.49 -9.18 16.97
CA ASN A 46 7.75 -9.43 18.39
C ASN A 46 8.63 -8.30 18.92
N ALA A 47 8.38 -7.99 20.19
CA ALA A 47 9.13 -7.13 21.09
C ALA A 47 8.73 -5.64 21.12
N ALA A 48 8.01 -5.32 22.19
CA ALA A 48 8.03 -3.99 22.80
C ALA A 48 9.48 -3.52 22.98
N THR A 49 9.85 -2.41 22.33
CA THR A 49 11.20 -1.86 22.40
C THR A 49 11.19 -0.48 23.07
N GLY A 50 11.90 -0.38 24.19
CA GLY A 50 12.09 0.82 25.01
C GLY A 50 13.05 1.85 24.43
N GLY A 51 12.85 2.31 23.19
CA GLY A 51 13.73 3.31 22.56
C GLY A 51 13.12 3.99 21.32
N PRO A 52 13.79 5.02 20.77
CA PRO A 52 13.32 5.72 19.58
C PRO A 52 13.33 4.79 18.35
N CYS A 53 12.15 4.58 17.76
CA CYS A 53 11.94 3.68 16.64
C CYS A 53 11.44 4.44 15.41
N LYS A 54 11.85 3.97 14.22
CA LYS A 54 11.38 4.48 12.94
C LYS A 54 10.29 3.55 12.43
N VAL A 55 9.09 4.09 12.27
CA VAL A 55 7.94 3.37 11.71
C VAL A 55 7.77 3.76 10.25
N THR A 56 7.66 2.77 9.38
CA THR A 56 7.43 2.92 7.94
C THR A 56 6.16 2.18 7.58
N LEU A 57 5.25 2.85 6.91
CA LEU A 57 3.91 2.42 6.56
C LEU A 57 3.81 2.37 5.03
N THR A 58 3.22 1.31 4.52
CA THR A 58 2.79 1.24 3.11
C THR A 58 1.31 1.55 3.07
N ILE A 59 0.94 2.58 2.31
CA ILE A 59 -0.43 3.08 2.24
C ILE A 59 -0.89 3.04 0.78
N ASP A 60 -2.00 2.37 0.54
CA ASP A 60 -2.68 2.36 -0.74
C ASP A 60 -3.66 3.56 -0.83
N GLY A 61 -3.82 4.09 -2.05
CA GLY A 61 -4.66 5.25 -2.35
C GLY A 61 -3.94 6.62 -2.35
N MET A 62 -2.62 6.68 -2.10
CA MET A 62 -1.84 7.92 -2.24
C MET A 62 -1.44 8.21 -3.69
N MET A 63 -2.37 8.73 -4.50
CA MET A 63 -2.13 8.97 -5.94
C MET A 63 -1.76 10.41 -6.30
N CYS A 64 -1.84 11.35 -5.36
CA CYS A 64 -1.74 12.77 -5.64
C CYS A 64 -0.74 13.48 -4.73
N GLY A 65 -0.10 14.55 -5.22
CA GLY A 65 0.82 15.35 -4.40
C GLY A 65 0.15 15.94 -3.15
N MET A 66 -1.15 16.25 -3.22
CA MET A 66 -1.93 16.70 -2.06
C MET A 66 -2.24 15.58 -1.05
N CYS A 67 -2.24 14.32 -1.50
CA CYS A 67 -2.50 13.15 -0.67
C CYS A 67 -1.40 13.00 0.39
N GLU A 68 -0.16 13.41 0.09
CA GLU A 68 0.92 13.41 1.08
C GLU A 68 0.63 14.30 2.29
N THR A 69 0.05 15.48 2.06
CA THR A 69 -0.27 16.43 3.14
C THR A 69 -1.42 15.90 4.00
N HIS A 70 -2.44 15.32 3.36
CA HIS A 70 -3.56 14.69 4.07
C HIS A 70 -3.10 13.52 4.93
N VAL A 71 -2.25 12.64 4.39
CA VAL A 71 -1.70 11.51 5.13
C VAL A 71 -0.80 11.97 6.27
N LYS A 72 0.06 12.98 6.06
CA LYS A 72 0.84 13.59 7.15
C LYS A 72 -0.06 14.12 8.26
N GLN A 73 -1.17 14.78 7.92
CA GLN A 73 -2.10 15.31 8.90
C GLN A 73 -2.81 14.20 9.68
N ALA A 74 -3.27 13.17 8.98
CA ALA A 74 -3.92 12.02 9.60
C ALA A 74 -2.98 11.23 10.52
N ILE A 75 -1.70 11.07 10.13
CA ILE A 75 -0.66 10.48 11.00
C ILE A 75 -0.48 11.33 12.26
N ARG A 76 -0.42 12.67 12.15
CA ARG A 76 -0.32 13.56 13.33
C ARG A 76 -1.53 13.46 14.25
N SER A 77 -2.73 13.35 13.69
CA SER A 77 -3.96 13.21 14.47
C SER A 77 -4.04 11.86 15.19
N ALA A 78 -3.64 10.78 14.53
CA ALA A 78 -3.64 9.44 15.13
C ALA A 78 -2.52 9.27 16.17
N VAL A 79 -1.34 9.84 15.89
CA VAL A 79 -0.12 9.67 16.68
C VAL A 79 0.50 11.03 16.95
N PRO A 80 0.06 11.76 17.99
CA PRO A 80 0.58 13.08 18.32
C PRO A 80 2.07 13.06 18.72
N SER A 81 2.59 11.91 19.15
CA SER A 81 4.01 11.70 19.48
C SER A 81 4.91 11.53 18.25
N ALA A 82 4.35 11.48 17.03
CA ALA A 82 5.09 11.27 15.80
C ALA A 82 5.92 12.50 15.42
N ARG A 83 7.23 12.30 15.19
CA ARG A 83 8.18 13.32 14.71
C ARG A 83 8.73 12.95 13.33
N HIS A 84 9.26 13.93 12.60
CA HIS A 84 9.89 13.73 11.29
C HIS A 84 9.04 12.92 10.29
N ILE A 85 7.77 13.31 10.12
CA ILE A 85 6.84 12.62 9.24
C ILE A 85 7.17 12.93 7.78
N THR A 86 7.51 11.89 7.03
CA THR A 86 7.80 11.91 5.60
C THR A 86 6.75 11.06 4.89
N ALA A 87 6.17 11.55 3.80
CA ALA A 87 5.26 10.78 2.95
C ALA A 87 5.75 10.88 1.51
N ASN A 88 5.59 9.81 0.74
CA ASN A 88 5.96 9.73 -0.66
C ASN A 88 4.83 9.08 -1.44
N HIS A 89 4.11 9.89 -2.23
CA HIS A 89 3.01 9.42 -3.07
C HIS A 89 3.49 8.53 -4.23
N THR A 90 4.68 8.80 -4.79
CA THR A 90 5.23 8.01 -5.91
C THR A 90 5.53 6.57 -5.49
N LYS A 91 5.93 6.35 -4.22
CA LYS A 91 6.22 5.02 -3.66
C LYS A 91 5.07 4.40 -2.87
N GLY A 92 4.06 5.19 -2.49
CA GLY A 92 2.99 4.73 -1.59
C GLY A 92 3.47 4.46 -0.15
N ILE A 93 4.51 5.19 0.31
CA ILE A 93 5.15 4.93 1.61
C ILE A 93 5.12 6.19 2.48
N ALA A 94 4.79 6.04 3.75
CA ALA A 94 4.92 7.07 4.78
C ALA A 94 5.80 6.59 5.92
N ALA A 95 6.71 7.42 6.41
CA ALA A 95 7.60 7.09 7.51
C ALA A 95 7.62 8.20 8.57
N PHE A 96 7.73 7.82 9.83
CA PHE A 96 7.79 8.74 10.95
C PHE A 96 8.60 8.14 12.10
N MET A 97 9.07 9.01 13.00
CA MET A 97 9.83 8.63 14.18
C MET A 97 8.93 8.71 15.42
N LEU A 98 9.06 7.72 16.28
CA LEU A 98 8.37 7.62 17.56
C LEU A 98 9.40 7.56 18.67
N ASN A 99 9.17 8.37 19.71
CA ASN A 99 10.05 8.42 20.88
C ASN A 99 9.46 7.66 22.08
N SER A 100 8.17 7.32 22.02
CA SER A 100 7.46 6.63 23.10
C SER A 100 7.32 5.14 22.82
N THR A 101 7.34 4.37 23.90
CA THR A 101 6.93 2.96 23.95
C THR A 101 5.41 2.85 23.79
N THR A 102 4.91 3.06 22.58
CA THR A 102 3.51 2.77 22.25
C THR A 102 3.43 1.40 21.61
N SER A 103 2.45 0.60 22.00
CA SER A 103 2.28 -0.75 21.47
C SER A 103 1.98 -0.67 19.96
N ILE A 104 2.54 -1.61 19.20
CA ILE A 104 2.36 -1.67 17.74
C ILE A 104 0.87 -1.84 17.38
N SER A 105 0.14 -2.57 18.22
CA SER A 105 -1.30 -2.76 18.12
C SER A 105 -2.07 -1.45 18.21
N GLU A 106 -1.77 -0.61 19.21
CA GLU A 106 -2.45 0.70 19.36
C GLU A 106 -2.14 1.63 18.20
N ILE A 107 -0.88 1.66 17.73
CA ILE A 107 -0.49 2.46 16.57
C ILE A 107 -1.27 2.00 15.34
N ASN A 108 -1.31 0.69 15.08
CA ASN A 108 -2.00 0.15 13.92
C ASN A 108 -3.50 0.46 13.95
N GLU A 109 -4.14 0.29 15.11
CA GLU A 109 -5.57 0.56 15.28
C GLU A 109 -5.89 2.06 15.15
N GLY A 110 -5.16 2.92 15.85
CA GLY A 110 -5.35 4.37 15.78
C GLY A 110 -5.13 4.91 14.37
N LEU A 111 -4.12 4.38 13.67
CA LEU A 111 -3.84 4.75 12.30
C LEU A 111 -4.90 4.22 11.34
N SER A 112 -5.35 2.97 11.50
CA SER A 112 -6.44 2.41 10.70
C SER A 112 -7.72 3.22 10.86
N ASN A 113 -8.09 3.59 12.09
CA ASN A 113 -9.27 4.41 12.37
C ASN A 113 -9.19 5.82 11.76
N ALA A 114 -8.01 6.43 11.72
CA ALA A 114 -7.83 7.73 11.09
C ALA A 114 -7.80 7.67 9.55
N MET A 115 -7.29 6.58 8.98
CA MET A 115 -7.07 6.43 7.53
C MET A 115 -8.29 5.88 6.79
N ASN A 116 -9.06 4.98 7.41
CA ASN A 116 -10.26 4.38 6.83
C ASN A 116 -11.33 5.40 6.38
N PRO A 117 -11.70 6.44 7.17
CA PRO A 117 -12.65 7.46 6.72
C PRO A 117 -12.10 8.35 5.60
N LEU A 118 -10.78 8.40 5.42
CA LEU A 118 -10.12 9.12 4.33
C LEU A 118 -10.00 8.28 3.04
N GLY A 119 -10.38 6.99 3.09
CA GLY A 119 -10.28 6.08 1.97
C GLY A 119 -8.86 5.54 1.74
N TYR A 120 -7.96 5.67 2.71
CA TYR A 120 -6.60 5.12 2.63
C TYR A 120 -6.53 3.75 3.32
N ARG A 121 -5.84 2.79 2.69
CA ARG A 121 -5.61 1.45 3.26
C ARG A 121 -4.16 1.26 3.68
N ILE A 122 -3.93 0.71 4.87
CA ILE A 122 -2.59 0.37 5.34
C ILE A 122 -2.31 -1.09 4.95
N GLU A 123 -1.33 -1.29 4.08
CA GLU A 123 -0.92 -2.62 3.60
C GLU A 123 0.12 -3.27 4.52
N SER A 124 1.05 -2.49 5.05
CA SER A 124 2.11 -3.01 5.90
C SER A 124 2.69 -1.97 6.84
N ILE A 125 3.10 -2.41 8.03
CA ILE A 125 3.81 -1.60 9.02
C ILE A 125 5.17 -2.26 9.27
N GLN A 126 6.22 -1.48 9.09
CA GLN A 126 7.62 -1.86 9.29
C GLN A 126 8.20 -0.99 10.40
N ILE A 127 8.77 -1.62 11.42
CA ILE A 127 9.37 -0.90 12.55
C ILE A 127 10.86 -1.21 12.56
N LYS A 128 11.68 -0.16 12.57
CA LYS A 128 13.13 -0.27 12.64
C LYS A 128 13.62 0.49 13.86
N ASP A 129 14.18 -0.22 14.82
CA ASP A 129 14.82 0.39 15.99
C ASP A 129 16.14 1.04 15.57
N SER A 130 16.39 2.26 16.04
CA SER A 130 17.59 3.02 15.66
C SER A 130 18.84 2.67 16.48
N LYS A 131 18.87 1.49 17.14
CA LYS A 131 20.08 0.95 17.79
C LYS A 131 20.94 0.20 16.77
N ASP A 132 21.57 0.90 15.85
CA ASP A 132 22.74 0.36 15.16
C ASP A 132 23.63 1.50 14.62
N LYS A 133 24.65 1.84 15.40
CA LYS A 133 25.98 2.37 15.02
C LYS A 133 26.69 2.92 16.26
N ASN A 134 27.31 2.03 17.02
CA ASN A 134 28.54 2.35 17.74
C ASN A 134 29.41 1.09 17.85
N ASN A 135 30.21 0.85 16.81
CA ASN A 135 31.50 0.20 16.91
C ASN A 135 32.41 0.81 15.85
#